data_AF-J9VNS9-F1
#
_entry.id   AF-J9VNS9-F1
#
_cell.length_a   1.000
_cell.length_b   1.000
_cell.length_c   1.000
_cell.angle_alpha   90.00
_cell.angle_beta   90.00
_cell.angle_gamma   90.00
#
_symmetry.space_group_name_H-M   'P 1'
#
loop_
_entity.id
_entity.type
_entity.pdbx_description
1 polymer ?
#
loop_
_entity_poly.entity_id
_entity_poly.type
_entity_poly.pdbx_seq_one_letter_code
_entity_poly.pdbx_strand_id
1 'polypeptide(L)'
;MSSFLSLPLLFPLGLSAFTVHLLVSTLASRPKSKHDALPSYLVPSIATHGRLLPASSRNAFSYPCLHLAVDIDSLTSGCLDLPFRLFKYGGSPFCKILGLRAEKYLTKGSETYREKLEKLLSKHGIAKERMGKVWLTTMPSLLGYEGDNPLTTWYIYEKATEGKEGELLAIVLEVHSAFDESHSYTLTPDSPLRHEPAKGYDFGFTIPRSFHVSPFNSRDGYYRVDIINPFPVGHTKIPGFVPSFKIFLRVLSTDKKIKFMANSISGPSPPLRLERGMKSVVDVLWALTKWPGTLFLVRARTNWQAYILHYRKNLALYPRPEPINSFSTDMFNQPEKDEHGVGVPLQKSPITSIEKRAQEVVCKWAAGRAEELRVRLEIEFEGDRDNVQLGPQGKETLNIKTADSDFFNDLLITPSPQHFLILAHERYTEISNPLLFKEFFSAPLAPQADWLSRSTNAIRRRYFVHLYSYSHLPPPPSIPPITGELLHFSDSTLISFWDRFKMLRVVFWTWYGHNELEWIFGFLRGAFVPGQEAWTVWDRAMRRSWGEDMNAGEMLGSVRL
;
A
#
# COMPACT_ATOMS: atom_id res chain seq x y z
N MET A 1 38.36 -26.90 32.18
CA MET A 1 39.40 -25.99 31.63
C MET A 1 39.12 -25.84 30.14
N SER A 2 38.34 -24.83 29.77
CA SER A 2 37.78 -24.64 28.43
C SER A 2 38.42 -23.42 27.76
N SER A 3 39.16 -23.70 26.68
CA SER A 3 39.41 -22.89 25.48
C SER A 3 39.05 -21.39 25.53
N PHE A 4 39.98 -20.57 26.02
CA PHE A 4 40.14 -19.16 25.62
C PHE A 4 41.09 -19.11 24.42
N LEU A 5 40.59 -19.43 23.23
CA LEU A 5 41.34 -19.27 21.98
C LEU A 5 40.82 -18.05 21.20
N SER A 6 41.63 -16.99 21.30
CA SER A 6 41.96 -16.01 20.27
C SER A 6 40.87 -15.08 19.69
N LEU A 7 40.40 -14.14 20.51
CA LEU A 7 39.82 -12.86 20.05
C LEU A 7 40.80 -11.89 19.31
N PRO A 8 42.14 -11.87 19.52
CA PRO A 8 43.00 -10.84 18.92
C PRO A 8 43.44 -11.12 17.48
N LEU A 9 43.18 -12.31 16.92
CA LEU A 9 43.49 -12.68 15.53
C LEU A 9 42.34 -12.41 14.54
N LEU A 10 41.09 -12.33 15.03
CA LEU A 10 39.92 -12.02 14.21
C LEU A 10 39.89 -10.54 13.77
N PHE A 11 40.42 -9.64 14.59
CA PHE A 11 40.50 -8.20 14.29
C PHE A 11 41.38 -7.88 13.06
N PRO A 12 42.65 -8.34 12.96
CA PRO A 12 43.50 -8.06 11.81
C PRO A 12 43.04 -8.77 10.52
N LEU A 13 42.44 -9.96 10.61
CA LEU A 13 41.83 -10.66 9.47
C LEU A 13 40.55 -9.94 8.98
N GLY A 14 39.74 -9.40 9.89
CA GLY A 14 38.61 -8.55 9.54
C GLY A 14 39.05 -7.23 8.88
N LEU A 15 40.14 -6.63 9.38
CA LEU A 15 40.71 -5.41 8.81
C LEU A 15 41.30 -5.63 7.41
N SER A 16 41.97 -6.77 7.17
CA SER A 16 42.52 -7.13 5.86
C SER A 16 41.44 -7.50 4.85
N ALA A 17 40.40 -8.23 5.25
CA ALA A 17 39.23 -8.47 4.42
C ALA A 17 38.48 -7.18 4.08
N PHE A 18 38.38 -6.25 5.04
CA PHE A 18 37.79 -4.93 4.85
C PHE A 18 38.62 -4.05 3.90
N THR A 19 39.94 -4.04 4.02
CA THR A 19 40.82 -3.30 3.09
C THR A 19 40.86 -3.94 1.71
N VAL A 20 40.83 -5.26 1.59
CA VAL A 20 40.68 -5.95 0.30
C VAL A 20 39.31 -5.67 -0.31
N HIS A 21 38.23 -5.66 0.47
CA HIS A 21 36.90 -5.26 -0.01
C HIS A 21 36.87 -3.80 -0.46
N LEU A 22 37.52 -2.90 0.29
CA LEU A 22 37.72 -1.51 -0.10
C LEU A 22 38.48 -1.42 -1.43
N LEU A 23 39.59 -2.16 -1.57
CA LEU A 23 40.41 -2.19 -2.77
C LEU A 23 39.61 -2.73 -3.97
N VAL A 24 38.89 -3.84 -3.80
CA VAL A 24 38.07 -4.43 -4.86
C VAL A 24 36.88 -3.53 -5.23
N SER A 25 36.24 -2.87 -4.26
CA SER A 25 35.15 -1.92 -4.53
C SER A 25 35.60 -0.64 -5.24
N THR A 26 36.86 -0.25 -5.05
CA THR A 26 37.49 0.90 -5.70
C THR A 26 38.12 0.56 -7.05
N LEU A 27 38.53 -0.70 -7.26
CA LEU A 27 39.15 -1.23 -8.48
C LEU A 27 38.16 -1.88 -9.48
N ALA A 28 36.96 -2.28 -9.05
CA ALA A 28 35.95 -2.82 -9.94
C ALA A 28 35.61 -1.83 -11.06
N SER A 29 35.43 -2.35 -12.28
CA SER A 29 35.15 -1.57 -13.50
C SER A 29 34.08 -0.50 -13.22
N ARG A 30 34.36 0.72 -13.68
CA ARG A 30 33.59 1.91 -13.34
C ARG A 30 32.47 2.06 -14.37
N PRO A 31 31.18 1.83 -14.02
CA PRO A 31 30.10 2.28 -14.89
C PRO A 31 30.19 3.80 -14.92
N LYS A 32 30.44 4.36 -16.10
CA LYS A 32 30.42 5.81 -16.28
C LYS A 32 28.98 6.25 -16.50
N SER A 33 28.62 7.38 -15.89
CA SER A 33 27.40 8.09 -16.27
C SER A 33 27.45 8.40 -17.77
N LYS A 34 26.30 8.35 -18.44
CA LYS A 34 26.18 8.88 -19.80
C LYS A 34 26.57 10.36 -19.79
N HIS A 35 27.19 10.84 -20.87
CA HIS A 35 27.71 12.21 -20.97
C HIS A 35 26.61 13.27 -20.83
N ASP A 36 25.36 12.90 -21.15
CA ASP A 36 24.18 13.74 -21.11
C ASP A 36 23.25 13.43 -19.93
N ALA A 37 23.64 12.60 -18.96
CA ALA A 37 22.76 12.24 -17.85
C ALA A 37 22.37 13.45 -16.98
N LEU A 38 21.17 13.40 -16.38
CA LEU A 38 20.77 14.43 -15.43
C LEU A 38 21.58 14.29 -14.12
N PRO A 39 21.90 15.41 -13.46
CA PRO A 39 22.65 15.37 -12.21
C PRO A 39 21.82 14.75 -11.08
N SER A 40 22.50 14.02 -10.21
CA SER A 40 21.92 13.24 -9.11
C SER A 40 22.33 13.80 -7.75
N TYR A 41 21.40 13.86 -6.80
CA TYR A 41 21.57 14.54 -5.52
C TYR A 41 20.86 13.83 -4.37
N LEU A 42 21.43 13.97 -3.18
CA LEU A 42 20.75 13.81 -1.91
C LEU A 42 20.29 15.20 -1.44
N VAL A 43 18.98 15.39 -1.31
CA VAL A 43 18.35 16.70 -1.14
C VAL A 43 17.70 16.79 0.24
N PRO A 44 18.27 17.56 1.18
CA PRO A 44 17.56 18.00 2.38
C PRO A 44 16.31 18.79 1.97
N SER A 45 15.20 18.54 2.65
CA SER A 45 13.89 19.11 2.29
C SER A 45 13.04 19.31 3.54
N ILE A 46 11.99 20.12 3.41
CA ILE A 46 10.97 20.29 4.45
C ILE A 46 9.62 19.91 3.88
N ALA A 47 8.92 19.04 4.61
CA ALA A 47 7.51 18.75 4.37
C ALA A 47 6.65 19.51 5.38
N THR A 48 5.72 20.32 4.89
CA THR A 48 4.78 21.10 5.70
C THR A 48 3.37 20.64 5.43
N HIS A 49 2.61 20.39 6.49
CA HIS A 49 1.25 19.89 6.45
C HIS A 49 0.34 20.90 7.18
N GLY A 50 -0.82 21.18 6.60
CA GLY A 50 -1.80 22.10 7.13
C GLY A 50 -3.21 21.59 6.86
N ARG A 51 -3.91 21.16 7.90
CA ARG A 51 -5.32 20.80 7.85
C ARG A 51 -6.16 21.99 8.27
N LEU A 52 -7.12 22.37 7.42
CA LEU A 52 -8.01 23.51 7.62
C LEU A 52 -9.42 23.07 8.05
N LEU A 53 -9.91 21.96 7.50
CA LEU A 53 -11.25 21.44 7.77
C LEU A 53 -11.23 20.00 8.33
N PRO A 54 -12.21 19.64 9.17
CA PRO A 54 -13.11 20.54 9.89
C PRO A 54 -12.35 21.42 10.91
N ALA A 55 -12.91 22.59 11.23
CA ALA A 55 -12.24 23.62 12.06
C ALA A 55 -11.84 23.08 13.45
N SER A 56 -12.65 22.19 14.04
CA SER A 56 -12.37 21.49 15.31
C SER A 56 -11.08 20.67 15.27
N SER A 57 -10.68 20.18 14.09
CA SER A 57 -9.50 19.34 13.89
C SER A 57 -8.33 20.05 13.21
N ARG A 58 -8.36 21.39 13.15
CA ARG A 58 -7.31 22.20 12.51
C ARG A 58 -5.95 21.87 13.10
N ASN A 59 -4.98 21.52 12.26
CA ASN A 59 -3.64 21.12 12.70
C ASN A 59 -2.62 21.50 11.64
N ALA A 60 -1.45 21.98 12.05
CA ALA A 60 -0.36 22.26 11.13
C ALA A 60 0.97 21.87 11.76
N PHE A 61 1.86 21.30 10.96
CA PHE A 61 3.19 20.89 11.40
C PHE A 61 4.14 20.83 10.21
N SER A 62 5.44 20.97 10.49
CA SER A 62 6.50 20.81 9.51
C SER A 62 7.55 19.86 10.07
N TYR A 63 8.15 19.06 9.21
CA TYR A 63 9.25 18.19 9.58
C TYR A 63 10.26 18.10 8.45
N PRO A 64 11.54 17.91 8.79
CA PRO A 64 12.55 17.71 7.77
C PRO A 64 12.42 16.33 7.15
N CYS A 65 12.79 16.27 5.87
CA CYS A 65 12.84 15.09 5.05
C CYS A 65 14.17 15.03 4.31
N LEU A 66 14.61 13.83 3.94
CA LEU A 66 15.77 13.62 3.12
C LEU A 66 15.33 12.89 1.86
N HIS A 67 15.32 13.60 0.73
CA HIS A 67 14.96 13.02 -0.57
C HIS A 67 16.20 12.68 -1.37
N LEU A 68 16.05 11.69 -2.23
CA LEU A 68 16.97 11.31 -3.27
C LEU A 68 16.37 11.81 -4.59
N ALA A 69 17.14 12.61 -5.31
CA ALA A 69 16.74 13.23 -6.57
C ALA A 69 17.72 12.80 -7.67
N VAL A 70 17.36 11.81 -8.48
CA VAL A 70 18.32 11.04 -9.30
C VAL A 70 17.85 10.81 -10.72
N ASP A 71 18.82 10.73 -11.63
CA ASP A 71 18.60 10.24 -12.98
C ASP A 71 18.44 8.71 -12.97
N ILE A 72 17.35 8.19 -13.53
CA ILE A 72 17.03 6.76 -13.40
C ILE A 72 18.00 5.86 -14.17
N ASP A 73 18.57 6.34 -15.28
CA ASP A 73 19.53 5.59 -16.10
C ASP A 73 20.87 5.48 -15.35
N SER A 74 21.30 6.59 -14.75
CA SER A 74 22.47 6.66 -13.88
C SER A 74 22.33 5.73 -12.67
N LEU A 75 21.16 5.75 -12.03
CA LEU A 75 20.82 4.84 -10.93
C LEU A 75 20.88 3.37 -11.37
N THR A 76 20.24 3.03 -12.48
CA THR A 76 20.13 1.64 -12.98
C THR A 76 21.47 1.10 -13.46
N SER A 77 22.34 1.95 -14.01
CA SER A 77 23.71 1.57 -14.42
C SER A 77 24.64 1.26 -13.25
N GLY A 78 24.26 1.60 -12.00
CA GLY A 78 25.11 1.49 -10.82
C GLY A 78 26.24 2.53 -10.77
N CYS A 79 26.25 3.54 -11.65
CA CYS A 79 27.27 4.59 -11.61
C CYS A 79 27.15 5.52 -10.38
N LEU A 80 26.00 5.48 -9.69
CA LEU A 80 25.74 6.19 -8.44
C LEU A 80 26.05 5.36 -7.19
N ASP A 81 26.38 4.06 -7.33
CA ASP A 81 26.65 3.19 -6.19
C ASP A 81 27.89 3.69 -5.42
N LEU A 82 27.69 3.98 -4.14
CA LEU A 82 28.74 4.48 -3.28
C LEU A 82 29.53 3.32 -2.65
N PRO A 83 30.84 3.52 -2.41
CA PRO A 83 31.67 2.59 -1.67
C PRO A 83 31.07 2.20 -0.31
N PHE A 84 31.49 1.04 0.22
CA PHE A 84 30.96 0.45 1.45
C PHE A 84 29.45 0.13 1.42
N ARG A 85 28.82 0.19 0.23
CA ARG A 85 27.37 0.07 0.08
C ARG A 85 26.63 1.12 0.91
N LEU A 86 27.24 2.29 1.11
CA LEU A 86 26.61 3.42 1.79
C LEU A 86 25.35 3.85 1.04
N PHE A 87 25.41 3.83 -0.30
CA PHE A 87 24.24 3.93 -1.16
C PHE A 87 24.38 2.86 -2.24
N LYS A 88 23.32 2.07 -2.45
CA LYS A 88 23.30 1.05 -3.50
C LYS A 88 21.92 0.85 -4.11
N TYR A 89 21.88 0.82 -5.43
CA TYR A 89 20.68 0.42 -6.18
C TYR A 89 20.47 -1.11 -6.16
N GLY A 90 19.24 -1.54 -5.90
CA GLY A 90 18.87 -2.96 -5.90
C GLY A 90 19.53 -3.79 -4.78
N GLY A 91 19.43 -5.11 -4.89
CA GLY A 91 20.01 -6.07 -3.94
C GLY A 91 19.34 -6.11 -2.56
N SER A 92 19.92 -6.92 -1.65
CA SER A 92 19.38 -7.15 -0.32
C SER A 92 19.37 -5.87 0.54
N PRO A 93 18.24 -5.53 1.20
CA PRO A 93 18.11 -4.35 2.03
C PRO A 93 19.08 -4.34 3.23
N PHE A 94 19.37 -5.51 3.81
CA PHE A 94 20.22 -5.65 4.99
C PHE A 94 21.72 -5.44 4.71
N CYS A 95 22.10 -5.31 3.44
CA CYS A 95 23.50 -5.19 3.02
C CYS A 95 23.91 -3.76 2.63
N LYS A 96 23.06 -2.76 2.87
CA LYS A 96 23.29 -1.37 2.47
C LYS A 96 22.73 -0.38 3.49
N ILE A 97 23.32 0.82 3.54
CA ILE A 97 22.86 1.88 4.44
C ILE A 97 21.72 2.66 3.77
N LEU A 98 21.92 3.20 2.58
CA LEU A 98 20.89 3.83 1.77
C LEU A 98 20.63 3.03 0.51
N GLY A 99 19.41 3.09 -0.01
CA GLY A 99 19.12 2.47 -1.28
C GLY A 99 17.72 2.68 -1.81
N LEU A 100 17.55 2.24 -3.06
CA LEU A 100 16.26 2.10 -3.72
C LEU A 100 16.13 0.67 -4.24
N ARG A 101 14.89 0.17 -4.30
CA ARG A 101 14.55 -1.16 -4.81
C ARG A 101 13.45 -1.03 -5.87
N ALA A 102 13.71 -1.57 -7.06
CA ALA A 102 12.79 -1.42 -8.18
C ALA A 102 11.41 -2.05 -7.97
N GLU A 103 11.35 -3.09 -7.13
CA GLU A 103 10.13 -3.81 -6.77
C GLU A 103 9.09 -2.93 -6.06
N LYS A 104 9.53 -1.86 -5.39
CA LYS A 104 8.68 -1.00 -4.55
C LYS A 104 8.08 0.21 -5.26
N TYR A 105 8.41 0.40 -6.54
CA TYR A 105 7.92 1.51 -7.33
C TYR A 105 7.23 1.03 -8.61
N LEU A 106 6.24 1.80 -9.05
CA LEU A 106 5.41 1.53 -10.22
C LEU A 106 4.79 0.13 -10.13
N THR A 107 4.66 -0.61 -11.23
CA THR A 107 4.08 -1.95 -11.23
C THR A 107 4.99 -2.99 -10.57
N LYS A 108 4.41 -4.06 -10.00
CA LYS A 108 5.18 -5.20 -9.49
C LYS A 108 5.89 -5.93 -10.63
N GLY A 109 7.07 -6.49 -10.35
CA GLY A 109 7.87 -7.25 -11.30
C GLY A 109 9.36 -6.89 -11.28
N SER A 110 10.16 -7.73 -11.95
CA SER A 110 11.62 -7.60 -12.09
C SER A 110 12.07 -6.60 -13.16
N GLU A 111 11.12 -5.93 -13.80
CA GLU A 111 11.35 -4.94 -14.85
C GLU A 111 12.09 -3.71 -14.31
N THR A 112 12.81 -3.03 -15.18
CA THR A 112 13.50 -1.77 -14.87
C THR A 112 12.49 -0.62 -14.70
N TYR A 113 12.89 0.47 -14.03
CA TYR A 113 12.03 1.66 -13.91
C TYR A 113 11.60 2.21 -15.28
N ARG A 114 12.51 2.18 -16.25
CA ARG A 114 12.26 2.66 -17.61
C ARG A 114 11.14 1.86 -18.29
N GLU A 115 11.23 0.54 -18.28
CA GLU A 115 10.21 -0.34 -18.88
C GLU A 115 8.83 -0.15 -18.21
N LYS A 116 8.81 -0.04 -16.87
CA LYS A 116 7.58 0.21 -16.11
C LYS A 116 6.95 1.56 -16.49
N LEU A 117 7.76 2.61 -16.61
CA LEU A 117 7.29 3.93 -17.05
C LEU A 117 6.79 3.90 -18.49
N GLU A 118 7.50 3.24 -19.41
CA GLU A 118 7.06 3.10 -20.82
C GLU A 118 5.69 2.45 -20.91
N LYS A 119 5.45 1.37 -20.15
CA LYS A 119 4.14 0.72 -20.06
C LYS A 119 3.07 1.64 -19.49
N LEU A 120 3.39 2.39 -18.42
CA LEU A 120 2.45 3.32 -17.79
C LEU A 120 2.08 4.48 -18.73
N LEU A 121 3.06 5.07 -19.40
CA LEU A 121 2.89 6.18 -20.33
C LEU A 121 2.15 5.75 -21.61
N SER A 122 2.38 4.52 -22.07
CA SER A 122 1.64 3.95 -23.22
C SER A 122 0.13 3.89 -22.96
N LYS A 123 -0.29 3.64 -21.70
CA LYS A 123 -1.72 3.68 -21.32
C LYS A 123 -2.34 5.08 -21.48
N HIS A 124 -1.53 6.12 -21.47
CA HIS A 124 -1.93 7.53 -21.64
C HIS A 124 -1.64 8.05 -23.06
N GLY A 125 -1.39 7.16 -24.03
CA GLY A 125 -1.14 7.55 -25.43
C GLY A 125 0.24 8.17 -25.69
N ILE A 126 1.17 8.12 -24.73
CA ILE A 126 2.53 8.64 -24.91
C ILE A 126 3.43 7.52 -25.43
N ALA A 127 3.93 7.69 -26.65
CA ALA A 127 4.83 6.74 -27.30
C ALA A 127 6.19 6.63 -26.58
N LYS A 128 6.69 5.41 -26.41
CA LYS A 128 7.97 5.12 -25.73
C LYS A 128 9.16 5.84 -26.39
N GLU A 129 9.11 6.06 -27.71
CA GLU A 129 10.18 6.69 -28.49
C GLU A 129 10.38 8.17 -28.13
N ARG A 130 9.32 8.83 -27.63
CA ARG A 130 9.40 10.21 -27.15
C ARG A 130 10.12 10.32 -25.82
N MET A 131 10.16 9.23 -25.03
CA MET A 131 10.72 9.27 -23.69
C MET A 131 12.25 9.36 -23.70
N GLY A 132 12.77 10.47 -23.20
CA GLY A 132 14.19 10.74 -23.06
C GLY A 132 14.68 10.47 -21.64
N LYS A 133 15.14 11.55 -20.98
CA LYS A 133 15.71 11.52 -19.63
C LYS A 133 14.59 11.49 -18.60
N VAL A 134 14.83 10.84 -17.46
CA VAL A 134 13.86 10.79 -16.37
C VAL A 134 14.56 11.09 -15.06
N TRP A 135 13.99 12.04 -14.32
CA TRP A 135 14.46 12.43 -13.00
C TRP A 135 13.44 12.03 -11.94
N LEU A 136 13.91 11.29 -10.94
CA LEU A 136 13.12 10.70 -9.87
C LEU A 136 13.39 11.46 -8.58
N THR A 137 12.36 11.93 -7.88
CA THR A 137 12.46 12.42 -6.50
C THR A 137 11.67 11.51 -5.55
N THR A 138 12.35 10.89 -4.58
CA THR A 138 11.76 9.93 -3.62
C THR A 138 12.54 9.91 -2.31
N MET A 139 11.99 9.35 -1.22
CA MET A 139 12.74 9.10 0.00
C MET A 139 13.48 7.74 -0.07
N PRO A 140 14.81 7.68 0.17
CA PRO A 140 15.55 6.42 0.13
C PRO A 140 15.29 5.55 1.37
N SER A 141 15.48 4.23 1.25
CA SER A 141 15.48 3.32 2.39
C SER A 141 16.70 3.58 3.28
N LEU A 142 16.60 3.37 4.60
CA LEU A 142 17.72 3.43 5.55
C LEU A 142 17.87 2.11 6.31
N LEU A 143 19.04 1.44 6.19
CA LEU A 143 19.37 0.14 6.80
C LEU A 143 18.29 -0.93 6.54
N GLY A 144 17.73 -0.92 5.32
CA GLY A 144 16.66 -1.81 4.92
C GLY A 144 15.26 -1.45 5.41
N TYR A 145 15.13 -0.41 6.25
CA TYR A 145 13.85 0.18 6.59
C TYR A 145 13.43 1.17 5.51
N GLU A 146 12.32 0.87 4.85
CA GLU A 146 11.63 1.81 3.97
C GLU A 146 10.57 2.51 4.82
N GLY A 147 10.82 3.77 5.15
CA GLY A 147 9.84 4.61 5.84
C GLY A 147 8.63 4.89 4.95
N ASP A 148 7.63 5.55 5.52
CA ASP A 148 6.46 6.00 4.76
C ASP A 148 6.88 7.08 3.77
N ASN A 149 7.01 6.71 2.50
CA ASN A 149 7.27 7.61 1.38
C ASN A 149 5.94 7.90 0.66
N PRO A 150 5.17 8.93 1.07
CA PRO A 150 3.79 9.10 0.59
C PRO A 150 3.72 9.52 -0.88
N LEU A 151 4.76 10.15 -1.41
CA LEU A 151 4.78 10.67 -2.78
C LEU A 151 6.17 10.52 -3.41
N THR A 152 6.20 9.81 -4.52
CA THR A 152 7.30 9.73 -5.46
C THR A 152 6.94 10.53 -6.70
N THR A 153 7.84 11.40 -7.17
CA THR A 153 7.59 12.20 -8.38
C THR A 153 8.59 11.85 -9.46
N TRP A 154 8.07 11.52 -10.65
CA TRP A 154 8.83 11.21 -11.84
C TRP A 154 8.67 12.35 -12.84
N TYR A 155 9.77 13.03 -13.17
CA TYR A 155 9.82 14.05 -14.21
C TYR A 155 10.39 13.42 -15.46
N ILE A 156 9.57 13.30 -16.50
CA ILE A 156 9.91 12.64 -17.75
C ILE A 156 10.10 13.72 -18.81
N TYR A 157 11.26 13.73 -19.45
CA TYR A 157 11.60 14.68 -20.50
C TYR A 157 11.57 13.99 -21.85
N GLU A 158 11.28 14.76 -22.89
CA GLU A 158 11.38 14.28 -24.26
C GLU A 158 12.82 13.91 -24.62
N LYS A 159 12.96 13.02 -25.59
CA LYS A 159 14.24 12.69 -26.18
C LYS A 159 14.78 13.93 -26.90
N ALA A 160 15.95 14.40 -26.45
CA ALA A 160 16.64 15.50 -27.09
C ALA A 160 16.94 15.19 -28.57
N THR A 161 16.53 16.08 -29.46
CA THR A 161 16.96 16.09 -30.87
C THR A 161 18.25 16.90 -31.00
N GLU A 162 19.06 16.65 -32.03
CA GLU A 162 20.37 17.29 -32.22
C GLU A 162 20.35 18.81 -31.94
N GLY A 163 21.08 19.23 -30.91
CA GLY A 163 21.25 20.63 -30.51
C GLY A 163 20.15 21.24 -29.63
N LYS A 164 19.11 20.49 -29.23
CA LYS A 164 18.02 20.99 -28.36
C LYS A 164 17.86 20.14 -27.09
N GLU A 165 17.58 20.80 -25.97
CA GLU A 165 17.17 20.13 -24.74
C GLU A 165 15.76 19.53 -24.93
N GLY A 166 15.52 18.37 -24.33
CA GLY A 166 14.18 17.78 -24.30
C GLY A 166 13.26 18.58 -23.37
N GLU A 167 12.08 18.93 -23.85
CA GLU A 167 11.06 19.58 -23.03
C GLU A 167 10.44 18.59 -22.04
N LEU A 168 9.74 19.08 -21.02
CA LEU A 168 9.04 18.21 -20.07
C LEU A 168 7.88 17.53 -20.80
N LEU A 169 7.92 16.20 -20.87
CA LEU A 169 6.90 15.38 -21.54
C LEU A 169 5.73 15.07 -20.60
N ALA A 170 6.04 14.62 -19.39
CA ALA A 170 5.05 14.23 -18.40
C ALA A 170 5.63 14.29 -16.98
N ILE A 171 4.74 14.46 -16.01
CA ILE A 171 5.01 14.28 -14.58
C ILE A 171 4.14 13.13 -14.10
N VAL A 172 4.74 12.10 -13.53
CA VAL A 172 3.99 11.03 -12.84
C VAL A 172 4.10 11.25 -11.34
N LEU A 173 2.96 11.41 -10.68
CA LEU A 173 2.84 11.44 -9.23
C LEU A 173 2.47 10.04 -8.75
N GLU A 174 3.44 9.29 -8.26
CA GLU A 174 3.21 7.98 -7.65
C GLU A 174 2.97 8.17 -6.14
N VAL A 175 1.75 7.86 -5.71
CA VAL A 175 1.28 8.01 -4.36
C VAL A 175 1.26 6.64 -3.70
N HIS A 176 1.89 6.52 -2.53
CA HIS A 176 1.91 5.30 -1.74
C HIS A 176 1.00 5.44 -0.52
N SER A 177 0.19 4.42 -0.22
CA SER A 177 -0.63 4.36 0.98
C SER A 177 0.12 3.68 2.13
N ALA A 178 -0.39 3.85 3.35
CA ALA A 178 0.11 3.13 4.53
C ALA A 178 -0.13 1.60 4.47
N PHE A 179 -0.91 1.13 3.48
CA PHE A 179 -1.25 -0.28 3.28
C PHE A 179 -0.38 -0.98 2.23
N ASP A 180 0.78 -0.40 1.87
CA ASP A 180 1.68 -0.89 0.81
C ASP A 180 0.97 -0.99 -0.56
N GLU A 181 -0.05 -0.15 -0.77
CA GLU A 181 -0.68 0.07 -2.07
C GLU A 181 -0.09 1.31 -2.74
N SER A 182 -0.09 1.35 -4.05
CA SER A 182 0.31 2.54 -4.79
C SER A 182 -0.60 2.83 -5.99
N HIS A 183 -0.67 4.11 -6.31
CA HIS A 183 -1.47 4.66 -7.39
C HIS A 183 -0.70 5.78 -8.06
N SER A 184 -0.85 5.94 -9.37
CA SER A 184 -0.18 6.99 -10.13
C SER A 184 -1.17 7.97 -10.71
N TYR A 185 -0.76 9.23 -10.82
CA TYR A 185 -1.42 10.25 -11.62
C TYR A 185 -0.44 10.75 -12.68
N THR A 186 -0.77 10.55 -13.96
CA THR A 186 0.06 11.02 -15.08
C THR A 186 -0.44 12.38 -15.54
N LEU A 187 0.43 13.39 -15.46
CA LEU A 187 0.12 14.78 -15.77
C LEU A 187 0.97 15.24 -16.95
N THR A 188 0.34 15.69 -18.02
CA THR A 188 1.04 16.20 -19.21
C THR A 188 0.85 17.71 -19.33
N PRO A 189 1.82 18.48 -19.88
CA PRO A 189 1.70 19.93 -20.03
C PRO A 189 0.49 20.41 -20.86
N ASP A 190 -0.04 19.55 -21.72
CA ASP A 190 -1.19 19.74 -22.59
C ASP A 190 -2.51 19.20 -22.00
N SER A 191 -2.49 18.68 -20.77
CA SER A 191 -3.66 18.09 -20.12
C SER A 191 -4.81 19.11 -19.96
N PRO A 192 -6.07 18.71 -20.19
CA PRO A 192 -7.24 19.57 -19.95
C PRO A 192 -7.46 19.87 -18.46
N LEU A 193 -6.79 19.14 -17.56
CA LEU A 193 -6.86 19.34 -16.11
C LEU A 193 -5.99 20.50 -15.61
N ARG A 194 -5.35 21.25 -16.51
CA ARG A 194 -4.49 22.39 -16.18
C ARG A 194 -5.26 23.54 -15.56
N HIS A 195 -4.63 24.20 -14.60
CA HIS A 195 -5.08 25.47 -14.03
C HIS A 195 -3.91 26.44 -13.91
N GLU A 196 -4.21 27.73 -13.69
CA GLU A 196 -3.20 28.77 -13.49
C GLU A 196 -2.32 28.50 -12.24
N PRO A 197 -1.02 28.21 -12.42
CA PRO A 197 -0.16 27.79 -11.33
C PRO A 197 -0.07 28.88 -10.25
N ALA A 198 0.06 28.45 -9.00
CA ALA A 198 0.36 29.38 -7.92
C ALA A 198 1.68 30.14 -8.18
N LYS A 199 1.83 31.34 -7.62
CA LYS A 199 3.05 32.15 -7.79
C LYS A 199 4.31 31.37 -7.41
N GLY A 200 5.28 31.32 -8.33
CA GLY A 200 6.53 30.58 -8.14
C GLY A 200 6.41 29.07 -8.32
N TYR A 201 5.46 28.64 -9.17
CA TYR A 201 5.31 27.29 -9.70
C TYR A 201 5.12 27.37 -11.23
N ASP A 202 5.49 26.32 -11.95
CA ASP A 202 5.49 26.33 -13.42
C ASP A 202 4.24 25.67 -14.00
N PHE A 203 3.74 24.62 -13.33
CA PHE A 203 2.54 23.89 -13.74
C PHE A 203 1.54 23.78 -12.60
N GLY A 204 0.25 23.84 -12.94
CA GLY A 204 -0.88 23.66 -12.05
C GLY A 204 -1.85 22.64 -12.64
N PHE A 205 -2.26 21.64 -11.84
CA PHE A 205 -3.23 20.62 -12.22
C PHE A 205 -4.32 20.45 -11.15
N THR A 206 -5.56 20.22 -11.57
CA THR A 206 -6.66 19.79 -10.70
C THR A 206 -7.12 18.40 -11.10
N ILE A 207 -6.78 17.39 -10.29
CA ILE A 207 -7.05 15.99 -10.57
C ILE A 207 -8.15 15.43 -9.65
N PRO A 208 -9.05 14.58 -10.16
CA PRO A 208 -10.00 13.86 -9.32
C PRO A 208 -9.25 12.92 -8.38
N ARG A 209 -9.71 12.84 -7.14
CA ARG A 209 -9.13 11.92 -6.15
C ARG A 209 -9.75 10.54 -6.35
N SER A 210 -8.94 9.59 -6.82
CA SER A 210 -9.38 8.21 -7.03
C SER A 210 -8.81 7.21 -6.00
N PHE A 211 -7.78 7.61 -5.25
CA PHE A 211 -7.02 6.75 -4.33
C PHE A 211 -7.10 7.17 -2.85
N HIS A 212 -7.21 6.20 -1.94
CA HIS A 212 -7.32 6.42 -0.50
C HIS A 212 -5.94 6.42 0.17
N VAL A 213 -5.40 7.62 0.38
CA VAL A 213 -4.03 7.81 0.92
C VAL A 213 -4.02 7.98 2.43
N SER A 214 -5.09 8.54 3.00
CA SER A 214 -5.15 8.89 4.41
C SER A 214 -6.52 8.57 4.98
N PRO A 215 -6.59 7.87 6.13
CA PRO A 215 -7.87 7.53 6.75
C PRO A 215 -8.60 8.77 7.29
N PHE A 216 -8.00 9.95 7.29
CA PHE A 216 -8.66 11.17 7.72
C PHE A 216 -9.44 11.87 6.61
N ASN A 217 -9.30 11.42 5.37
CA ASN A 217 -10.00 11.99 4.24
C ASN A 217 -10.73 10.88 3.48
N SER A 218 -11.96 11.16 3.07
CA SER A 218 -12.71 10.40 2.08
C SER A 218 -11.95 10.30 0.73
N ARG A 219 -12.52 9.65 -0.29
CA ARG A 219 -11.97 9.61 -1.66
C ARG A 219 -12.62 10.63 -2.60
N ASP A 220 -13.75 11.21 -2.26
CA ASP A 220 -14.44 12.27 -3.03
C ASP A 220 -13.59 13.55 -3.26
N GLY A 221 -13.92 14.38 -4.25
CA GLY A 221 -13.26 15.67 -4.48
C GLY A 221 -11.93 15.57 -5.22
N TYR A 222 -11.07 16.58 -5.04
CA TYR A 222 -9.97 16.85 -5.99
C TYR A 222 -8.64 17.13 -5.29
N TYR A 223 -7.53 16.74 -5.92
CA TYR A 223 -6.22 17.31 -5.61
C TYR A 223 -5.92 18.46 -6.55
N ARG A 224 -5.51 19.59 -5.99
CA ARG A 224 -4.90 20.69 -6.75
C ARG A 224 -3.41 20.69 -6.48
N VAL A 225 -2.64 20.43 -7.51
CA VAL A 225 -1.18 20.29 -7.49
C VAL A 225 -0.57 21.48 -8.21
N ASP A 226 0.39 22.16 -7.58
CA ASP A 226 1.29 23.09 -8.26
C ASP A 226 2.72 22.59 -8.11
N ILE A 227 3.46 22.58 -9.21
CA ILE A 227 4.76 21.93 -9.31
C ILE A 227 5.71 22.75 -10.20
N ILE A 228 7.00 22.76 -9.86
CA ILE A 228 8.04 23.37 -10.69
C ILE A 228 8.64 22.34 -11.65
N ASN A 229 9.18 22.81 -12.78
CA ASN A 229 10.07 22.04 -13.63
C ASN A 229 11.49 22.07 -13.04
N PRO A 230 12.05 20.93 -12.60
CA PRO A 230 13.42 20.89 -12.09
C PRO A 230 14.49 21.21 -13.15
N PHE A 231 14.17 21.06 -14.44
CA PHE A 231 15.06 21.35 -15.56
C PHE A 231 14.33 22.17 -16.63
N PRO A 232 14.17 23.49 -16.42
CA PRO A 232 13.58 24.37 -17.44
C PRO A 232 14.46 24.42 -18.70
N VAL A 233 13.84 24.67 -19.86
CA VAL A 233 14.57 24.81 -21.13
C VAL A 233 15.61 25.93 -21.01
N GLY A 234 16.85 25.62 -21.36
CA GLY A 234 18.00 26.51 -21.23
C GLY A 234 18.73 26.41 -19.90
N HIS A 235 18.37 25.47 -19.02
CA HIS A 235 19.07 25.24 -17.75
C HIS A 235 20.58 24.96 -17.94
N THR A 236 20.98 24.35 -19.07
CA THR A 236 22.40 24.09 -19.35
C THR A 236 23.21 25.37 -19.55
N LYS A 237 22.57 26.49 -19.89
CA LYS A 237 23.21 27.80 -20.06
C LYS A 237 23.38 28.55 -18.74
N ILE A 238 22.77 28.07 -17.65
CA ILE A 238 22.84 28.70 -16.33
C ILE A 238 24.09 28.19 -15.60
N PRO A 239 25.11 29.04 -15.36
CA PRO A 239 26.32 28.61 -14.67
C PRO A 239 26.01 28.16 -13.24
N GLY A 240 26.50 26.97 -12.86
CA GLY A 240 26.28 26.43 -11.51
C GLY A 240 24.83 26.04 -11.22
N PHE A 241 24.03 25.76 -12.25
CA PHE A 241 22.65 25.31 -12.10
C PHE A 241 22.56 24.09 -11.16
N VAL A 242 21.67 24.19 -10.17
CA VAL A 242 21.34 23.11 -9.26
C VAL A 242 19.83 22.91 -9.33
N PRO A 243 19.35 21.73 -9.75
CA PRO A 243 17.93 21.46 -9.83
C PRO A 243 17.33 21.46 -8.42
N SER A 244 16.08 21.90 -8.33
CA SER A 244 15.29 21.90 -7.12
C SER A 244 13.94 21.25 -7.41
N PHE A 245 13.24 20.82 -6.36
CA PHE A 245 11.86 20.38 -6.48
C PHE A 245 11.00 21.13 -5.48
N LYS A 246 9.77 21.42 -5.90
CA LYS A 246 8.78 22.15 -5.12
C LYS A 246 7.41 21.66 -5.55
N ILE A 247 6.66 21.09 -4.63
CA ILE A 247 5.33 20.52 -4.88
C ILE A 247 4.39 21.05 -3.82
N PHE A 248 3.31 21.68 -4.26
CA PHE A 248 2.24 22.15 -3.40
C PHE A 248 0.95 21.42 -3.73
N LEU A 249 0.53 20.55 -2.80
CA LEU A 249 -0.66 19.75 -2.89
C LEU A 249 -1.76 20.37 -2.02
N ARG A 250 -2.95 20.54 -2.57
CA ARG A 250 -4.15 20.96 -1.86
C ARG A 250 -5.24 19.93 -2.09
N VAL A 251 -5.89 19.50 -1.02
CA VAL A 251 -7.06 18.61 -1.07
C VAL A 251 -8.31 19.47 -1.00
N LEU A 252 -9.15 19.36 -2.01
CA LEU A 252 -10.41 20.06 -2.13
C LEU A 252 -11.56 19.10 -1.86
N SER A 253 -12.62 19.61 -1.23
CA SER A 253 -13.92 18.94 -1.19
C SER A 253 -14.56 18.91 -2.58
N THR A 254 -15.65 18.17 -2.72
CA THR A 254 -16.58 18.26 -3.85
C THR A 254 -17.05 19.71 -4.08
N ASP A 255 -17.35 20.44 -3.00
CA ASP A 255 -17.68 21.89 -3.04
C ASP A 255 -16.47 22.81 -3.33
N LYS A 256 -15.31 22.26 -3.74
CA LYS A 256 -14.07 22.99 -4.03
C LYS A 256 -13.51 23.80 -2.85
N LYS A 257 -13.85 23.46 -1.61
CA LYS A 257 -13.26 24.05 -0.39
C LYS A 257 -11.95 23.34 -0.04
N ILE A 258 -10.92 24.09 0.35
CA ILE A 258 -9.63 23.51 0.74
C ILE A 258 -9.75 22.84 2.11
N LYS A 259 -9.65 21.51 2.16
CA LYS A 259 -9.67 20.71 3.39
C LYS A 259 -8.27 20.60 4.03
N PHE A 260 -7.26 20.36 3.20
CA PHE A 260 -5.89 20.07 3.62
C PHE A 260 -4.88 20.59 2.59
N MET A 261 -3.68 20.92 3.05
CA MET A 261 -2.56 21.32 2.22
C MET A 261 -1.29 20.60 2.67
N ALA A 262 -0.49 20.18 1.70
CA ALA A 262 0.86 19.68 1.92
C ALA A 262 1.82 20.38 0.96
N ASN A 263 2.99 20.74 1.46
CA ASN A 263 4.04 21.37 0.67
C ASN A 263 5.34 20.62 0.90
N SER A 264 6.04 20.27 -0.16
CA SER A 264 7.35 19.63 -0.12
C SER A 264 8.33 20.47 -0.93
N ILE A 265 9.37 20.98 -0.27
CA ILE A 265 10.32 21.91 -0.87
C ILE A 265 11.75 21.45 -0.57
N SER A 266 12.62 21.48 -1.59
CA SER A 266 14.06 21.33 -1.41
C SER A 266 14.67 22.49 -0.60
N GLY A 267 15.55 22.19 0.35
CA GLY A 267 16.13 23.15 1.29
C GLY A 267 15.79 22.80 2.75
N PRO A 268 16.30 23.57 3.73
CA PRO A 268 17.01 24.84 3.60
C PRO A 268 18.51 24.69 3.33
N SER A 269 19.05 23.48 3.45
CA SER A 269 20.46 23.19 3.17
C SER A 269 20.68 22.89 1.67
N PRO A 270 21.86 23.21 1.11
CA PRO A 270 22.20 22.86 -0.27
C PRO A 270 22.09 21.35 -0.53
N PRO A 271 21.65 20.93 -1.73
CA PRO A 271 21.64 19.53 -2.10
C PRO A 271 23.08 19.01 -2.27
N LEU A 272 23.27 17.75 -1.92
CA LEU A 272 24.57 17.08 -1.95
C LEU A 272 24.66 16.25 -3.23
N ARG A 273 25.63 16.58 -4.09
CA ARG A 273 25.79 15.90 -5.37
C ARG A 273 26.24 14.46 -5.15
N LEU A 274 25.52 13.52 -5.76
CA LEU A 274 25.83 12.10 -5.71
C LEU A 274 26.61 11.70 -6.95
N GLU A 275 27.89 11.42 -6.74
CA GLU A 275 28.77 10.82 -7.73
C GLU A 275 29.56 9.68 -7.05
N ARG A 276 29.94 8.65 -7.80
CA ARG A 276 30.78 7.58 -7.23
C ARG A 276 32.12 8.15 -6.79
N GLY A 277 32.38 8.17 -5.48
CA GLY A 277 33.64 8.65 -4.92
C GLY A 277 33.60 8.81 -3.40
N MET A 278 34.77 8.93 -2.78
CA MET A 278 34.90 9.13 -1.33
C MET A 278 34.30 10.46 -0.86
N LYS A 279 34.31 11.50 -1.70
CA LYS A 279 33.69 12.79 -1.37
C LYS A 279 32.18 12.63 -1.08
N SER A 280 31.44 12.00 -1.99
CA SER A 280 30.01 11.71 -1.80
C SER A 280 29.76 10.82 -0.58
N VAL A 281 30.68 9.91 -0.25
CA VAL A 281 30.60 9.11 0.97
C VAL A 281 30.64 10.00 2.21
N VAL A 282 31.62 10.91 2.28
CA VAL A 282 31.75 11.88 3.39
C VAL A 282 30.53 12.78 3.46
N ASP A 283 30.09 13.32 2.33
CA ASP A 283 28.93 14.23 2.25
C ASP A 283 27.64 13.54 2.72
N VAL A 284 27.40 12.30 2.28
CA VAL A 284 26.23 11.52 2.71
C VAL A 284 26.30 11.16 4.19
N LEU A 285 27.44 10.70 4.70
CA LEU A 285 27.60 10.42 6.13
C LEU A 285 27.35 11.67 6.96
N TRP A 286 27.87 12.82 6.54
CA TRP A 286 27.65 14.10 7.22
C TRP A 286 26.19 14.57 7.14
N ALA A 287 25.50 14.29 6.02
CA ALA A 287 24.06 14.53 5.93
C ALA A 287 23.29 13.68 6.95
N LEU A 288 23.64 12.39 7.07
CA LEU A 288 23.00 11.48 8.02
C LEU A 288 23.27 11.87 9.48
N THR A 289 24.44 12.45 9.80
CA THR A 289 24.71 12.97 11.15
C THR A 289 23.98 14.28 11.43
N LYS A 290 23.76 15.12 10.43
CA LYS A 290 22.96 16.36 10.56
C LYS A 290 21.46 16.13 10.64
N TRP A 291 20.98 15.06 10.02
CA TRP A 291 19.58 14.70 9.97
C TRP A 291 19.31 13.33 10.62
N PRO A 292 19.80 13.08 11.84
CA PRO A 292 19.84 11.75 12.42
C PRO A 292 18.44 11.19 12.60
N GLY A 293 18.25 9.95 12.13
CA GLY A 293 16.97 9.25 12.25
C GLY A 293 15.83 9.87 11.45
N THR A 294 16.04 10.87 10.60
CA THR A 294 14.93 11.52 9.85
C THR A 294 14.14 10.52 9.04
N LEU A 295 14.81 9.61 8.32
CA LEU A 295 14.15 8.54 7.55
C LEU A 295 13.42 7.51 8.43
N PHE A 296 13.89 7.26 9.66
CA PHE A 296 13.20 6.39 10.63
C PHE A 296 12.00 7.09 11.29
N LEU A 297 12.13 8.38 11.57
CA LEU A 297 11.17 9.14 12.36
C LEU A 297 9.99 9.64 11.54
N VAL A 298 10.02 9.59 10.20
CA VAL A 298 8.88 10.01 9.36
C VAL A 298 7.61 9.27 9.76
N ARG A 299 7.65 7.94 9.86
CA ARG A 299 6.50 7.13 10.28
C ARG A 299 6.06 7.44 11.71
N ALA A 300 7.01 7.49 12.65
CA ALA A 300 6.71 7.81 14.05
C ALA A 300 6.06 9.19 14.22
N ARG A 301 6.57 10.21 13.51
CA ARG A 301 6.01 11.57 13.50
C ARG A 301 4.63 11.61 12.86
N THR A 302 4.44 10.91 11.75
CA THR A 302 3.15 10.83 11.05
C THR A 302 2.10 10.15 11.94
N ASN A 303 2.45 9.03 12.57
CA ASN A 303 1.59 8.33 13.53
C ASN A 303 1.28 9.19 14.76
N TRP A 304 2.25 9.96 15.27
CA TRP A 304 2.00 10.89 16.38
C TRP A 304 1.01 11.99 16.01
N GLN A 305 1.11 12.56 14.80
CA GLN A 305 0.16 13.56 14.32
C GLN A 305 -1.22 12.94 14.06
N ALA A 306 -1.27 11.71 13.53
CA ALA A 306 -2.52 10.95 13.41
C ALA A 306 -3.16 10.72 14.79
N TYR A 307 -2.37 10.39 15.80
CA TYR A 307 -2.84 10.25 17.19
C TYR A 307 -3.43 11.56 17.72
N ILE A 308 -2.76 12.70 17.52
CA ILE A 308 -3.28 14.01 17.95
C ILE A 308 -4.60 14.33 17.23
N LEU A 309 -4.66 14.14 15.92
CA LEU A 309 -5.84 14.43 15.12
C LEU A 309 -7.03 13.58 15.58
N HIS A 310 -6.82 12.28 15.74
CA HIS A 310 -7.89 11.37 16.05
C HIS A 310 -8.32 11.45 17.51
N TYR A 311 -7.39 11.30 18.46
CA TYR A 311 -7.73 11.13 19.88
C TYR A 311 -7.81 12.43 20.67
N ARG A 312 -7.08 13.48 20.26
CA ARG A 312 -7.18 14.80 20.93
C ARG A 312 -8.16 15.73 20.26
N LYS A 313 -8.34 15.60 18.94
CA LYS A 313 -9.20 16.48 18.13
C LYS A 313 -10.46 15.78 17.60
N ASN A 314 -10.72 14.54 18.03
CA ASN A 314 -11.92 13.75 17.71
C ASN A 314 -12.22 13.68 16.22
N LEU A 315 -11.17 13.59 15.41
CA LEU A 315 -11.34 13.50 13.98
C LEU A 315 -11.71 12.07 13.57
N ALA A 316 -12.84 11.93 12.90
CA ALA A 316 -13.32 10.65 12.41
C ALA A 316 -12.37 10.02 11.39
N LEU A 317 -12.21 8.69 11.47
CA LEU A 317 -11.52 7.89 10.47
C LEU A 317 -12.50 7.32 9.45
N TYR A 318 -12.11 7.39 8.19
CA TYR A 318 -12.66 6.62 7.08
C TYR A 318 -11.96 5.27 7.05
N PRO A 319 -12.72 4.14 7.05
CA PRO A 319 -12.12 2.83 6.87
C PRO A 319 -11.42 2.76 5.50
N ARG A 320 -10.43 1.89 5.40
CA ARG A 320 -9.81 1.56 4.11
C ARG A 320 -10.92 1.01 3.20
N PRO A 321 -11.20 1.63 2.05
CA PRO A 321 -12.11 1.07 1.07
C PRO A 321 -11.38 0.00 0.25
N GLU A 322 -12.13 -1.00 -0.22
CA GLU A 322 -11.57 -1.93 -1.20
C GLU A 322 -11.24 -1.22 -2.52
N PRO A 323 -10.30 -1.75 -3.32
CA PRO A 323 -10.03 -1.29 -4.67
C PRO A 323 -11.32 -1.29 -5.51
N ILE A 324 -11.41 -0.38 -6.48
CA ILE A 324 -12.54 -0.35 -7.42
C ILE A 324 -12.61 -1.73 -8.10
N ASN A 325 -13.73 -2.39 -7.91
CA ASN A 325 -14.06 -3.71 -8.41
C ASN A 325 -15.56 -3.77 -8.75
N SER A 326 -15.97 -4.81 -9.46
CA SER A 326 -17.36 -5.03 -9.89
C SER A 326 -18.37 -4.99 -8.73
N PHE A 327 -17.96 -5.46 -7.53
CA PHE A 327 -18.75 -5.50 -6.31
C PHE A 327 -18.86 -4.16 -5.56
N SER A 328 -17.93 -3.23 -5.81
CA SER A 328 -17.81 -1.96 -5.07
C SER A 328 -18.60 -0.80 -5.70
N THR A 329 -19.24 -1.04 -6.84
CA THR A 329 -20.10 -0.08 -7.53
C THR A 329 -21.26 0.30 -6.59
N ASP A 330 -21.53 1.60 -6.41
CA ASP A 330 -22.57 2.12 -5.50
C ASP A 330 -22.32 1.96 -3.98
N MET A 331 -21.10 1.60 -3.57
CA MET A 331 -20.72 1.50 -2.15
C MET A 331 -20.13 2.81 -1.56
N PHE A 332 -20.05 2.88 -0.23
CA PHE A 332 -19.57 4.04 0.54
C PHE A 332 -18.13 4.49 0.17
N ASN A 333 -17.87 5.80 0.30
CA ASN A 333 -16.57 6.43 0.03
C ASN A 333 -16.07 6.22 -1.41
N GLN A 334 -16.95 6.43 -2.38
CA GLN A 334 -16.60 6.33 -3.79
C GLN A 334 -15.46 7.28 -4.17
N PRO A 335 -14.57 6.86 -5.08
CA PRO A 335 -13.64 7.77 -5.73
C PRO A 335 -14.39 8.83 -6.51
N GLU A 336 -13.80 10.02 -6.60
CA GLU A 336 -14.24 11.01 -7.58
C GLU A 336 -14.09 10.42 -8.99
N LYS A 337 -15.09 10.64 -9.86
CA LYS A 337 -15.08 10.10 -11.22
C LYS A 337 -13.90 10.69 -12.00
N ASP A 338 -13.05 9.82 -12.52
CA ASP A 338 -11.92 10.20 -13.36
C ASP A 338 -12.27 10.04 -14.84
N GLU A 339 -12.92 11.07 -15.40
CA GLU A 339 -13.33 11.10 -16.81
C GLU A 339 -12.14 11.08 -17.79
N HIS A 340 -10.96 11.50 -17.33
CA HIS A 340 -9.77 11.63 -18.16
C HIS A 340 -8.80 10.45 -18.01
N GLY A 341 -9.10 9.50 -17.11
CA GLY A 341 -8.29 8.30 -16.89
C GLY A 341 -6.85 8.59 -16.48
N VAL A 342 -6.59 9.69 -15.78
CA VAL A 342 -5.24 10.09 -15.36
C VAL A 342 -4.72 9.24 -14.20
N GLY A 343 -5.63 8.67 -13.42
CA GLY A 343 -5.37 7.81 -12.29
C GLY A 343 -5.22 6.34 -12.68
N VAL A 344 -4.07 5.74 -12.38
CA VAL A 344 -3.81 4.32 -12.64
C VAL A 344 -3.36 3.61 -11.36
N PRO A 345 -4.08 2.56 -10.90
CA PRO A 345 -3.61 1.72 -9.81
C PRO A 345 -2.34 0.96 -10.21
N LEU A 346 -1.34 0.93 -9.32
CA LEU A 346 -0.02 0.37 -9.59
C LEU A 346 0.25 -0.90 -8.81
N GLN A 347 0.21 -0.85 -7.47
CA GLN A 347 0.41 -2.01 -6.60
C GLN A 347 -0.75 -2.14 -5.62
N LYS A 348 -1.26 -3.36 -5.47
CA LYS A 348 -2.18 -3.74 -4.39
C LYS A 348 -1.38 -4.26 -3.19
N SER A 349 -1.99 -4.20 -2.00
CA SER A 349 -1.42 -4.77 -0.77
C SER A 349 -1.02 -6.22 -0.99
N PRO A 350 0.14 -6.65 -0.47
CA PRO A 350 0.54 -8.05 -0.55
C PRO A 350 -0.41 -8.93 0.27
N ILE A 351 -0.59 -10.17 -0.20
CA ILE A 351 -1.32 -11.20 0.55
C ILE A 351 -0.62 -11.42 1.89
N THR A 352 -1.38 -11.35 2.99
CA THR A 352 -0.83 -11.54 4.32
C THR A 352 -0.32 -12.97 4.51
N SER A 353 0.69 -13.15 5.36
CA SER A 353 1.18 -14.50 5.69
C SER A 353 0.10 -15.39 6.31
N ILE A 354 -0.89 -14.77 6.98
CA ILE A 354 -2.03 -15.46 7.59
C ILE A 354 -2.98 -15.95 6.49
N GLU A 355 -3.36 -15.08 5.55
CA GLU A 355 -4.21 -15.44 4.40
C GLU A 355 -3.55 -16.51 3.51
N LYS A 356 -2.25 -16.40 3.26
CA LYS A 356 -1.51 -17.42 2.50
C LYS A 356 -1.61 -18.78 3.20
N ARG A 357 -1.49 -18.80 4.52
CA ARG A 357 -1.60 -20.04 5.31
C ARG A 357 -3.03 -20.56 5.37
N ALA A 358 -4.02 -19.69 5.41
CA ALA A 358 -5.43 -20.03 5.31
C ALA A 358 -5.72 -20.72 3.98
N GLN A 359 -5.31 -20.10 2.87
CA GLN A 359 -5.44 -20.64 1.51
C GLN A 359 -4.80 -22.03 1.41
N GLU A 360 -3.57 -22.21 1.86
CA GLU A 360 -2.87 -23.50 1.82
C GLU A 360 -3.68 -24.61 2.50
N VAL A 361 -4.24 -24.35 3.68
CA VAL A 361 -4.96 -25.37 4.46
C VAL A 361 -6.37 -25.59 3.90
N VAL A 362 -7.08 -24.54 3.51
CA VAL A 362 -8.42 -24.65 2.90
C VAL A 362 -8.34 -25.38 1.57
N CYS A 363 -7.40 -25.03 0.68
CA CYS A 363 -7.25 -25.70 -0.61
C CYS A 363 -6.90 -27.19 -0.45
N LYS A 364 -6.05 -27.53 0.53
CA LYS A 364 -5.71 -28.92 0.83
C LYS A 364 -6.95 -29.74 1.25
N TRP A 365 -7.80 -29.17 2.10
CA TRP A 365 -9.06 -29.81 2.49
C TRP A 365 -10.06 -29.86 1.33
N ALA A 366 -10.22 -28.74 0.61
CA ALA A 366 -11.17 -28.59 -0.48
C ALA A 366 -10.87 -29.54 -1.65
N ALA A 367 -9.61 -29.89 -1.90
CA ALA A 367 -9.24 -30.90 -2.90
C ALA A 367 -9.87 -32.26 -2.59
N GLY A 368 -9.79 -32.74 -1.34
CA GLY A 368 -10.42 -33.99 -0.92
C GLY A 368 -11.95 -33.92 -0.96
N ARG A 369 -12.52 -32.78 -0.55
CA ARG A 369 -13.98 -32.55 -0.59
C ARG A 369 -14.53 -32.50 -2.02
N ALA A 370 -13.79 -31.88 -2.93
CA ALA A 370 -14.14 -31.81 -4.34
C ALA A 370 -14.16 -33.19 -5.01
N GLU A 371 -13.24 -34.07 -4.64
CA GLU A 371 -13.25 -35.48 -5.09
C GLU A 371 -14.44 -36.27 -4.50
N GLU A 372 -14.72 -36.09 -3.20
CA GLU A 372 -15.84 -36.75 -2.51
C GLU A 372 -17.19 -36.40 -3.16
N LEU A 373 -17.43 -35.12 -3.42
CA LEU A 373 -18.69 -34.63 -3.99
C LEU A 373 -18.72 -34.67 -5.52
N ARG A 374 -17.57 -34.91 -6.18
CA ARG A 374 -17.40 -34.79 -7.64
C ARG A 374 -17.81 -33.42 -8.19
N VAL A 375 -17.53 -32.37 -7.42
CA VAL A 375 -17.81 -30.96 -7.74
C VAL A 375 -16.51 -30.27 -8.08
N ARG A 376 -16.50 -29.47 -9.14
CA ARG A 376 -15.37 -28.60 -9.47
C ARG A 376 -15.48 -27.29 -8.70
N LEU A 377 -14.44 -26.92 -7.94
CA LEU A 377 -14.37 -25.64 -7.25
C LEU A 377 -13.50 -24.68 -8.06
N GLU A 378 -14.05 -23.54 -8.45
CA GLU A 378 -13.33 -22.45 -9.11
C GLU A 378 -13.48 -21.18 -8.27
N ILE A 379 -12.35 -20.62 -7.84
CA ILE A 379 -12.30 -19.33 -7.13
C ILE A 379 -11.57 -18.35 -8.03
N GLU A 380 -12.30 -17.37 -8.52
CA GLU A 380 -11.81 -16.29 -9.37
C GLU A 380 -11.58 -15.03 -8.51
N PHE A 381 -10.36 -14.52 -8.51
CA PHE A 381 -10.01 -13.30 -7.77
C PHE A 381 -10.00 -12.09 -8.70
N GLU A 382 -10.64 -11.00 -8.29
CA GLU A 382 -10.61 -9.74 -9.06
C GLU A 382 -9.27 -9.00 -8.85
N GLY A 383 -8.26 -9.33 -9.67
CA GLY A 383 -6.95 -8.69 -9.67
C GLY A 383 -5.79 -9.64 -9.99
N ASP A 384 -4.58 -9.29 -9.54
CA ASP A 384 -3.35 -10.03 -9.85
C ASP A 384 -3.11 -11.25 -8.92
N ARG A 385 -4.18 -11.93 -8.46
CA ARG A 385 -4.07 -13.15 -7.63
C ARG A 385 -4.40 -14.37 -8.50
N ASP A 386 -3.61 -15.42 -8.36
CA ASP A 386 -3.84 -16.66 -9.09
C ASP A 386 -5.19 -17.28 -8.71
N ASN A 387 -5.99 -17.61 -9.72
CA ASN A 387 -7.25 -18.31 -9.54
C ASN A 387 -7.00 -19.72 -8.98
N VAL A 388 -7.91 -20.17 -8.12
CA VAL A 388 -7.85 -21.52 -7.54
C VAL A 388 -8.82 -22.42 -8.28
N GLN A 389 -8.33 -23.55 -8.80
CA GLN A 389 -9.16 -24.57 -9.43
C GLN A 389 -8.85 -25.92 -8.79
N LEU A 390 -9.87 -26.57 -8.24
CA LEU A 390 -9.75 -27.85 -7.53
C LEU A 390 -10.86 -28.83 -7.98
N GLY A 391 -10.55 -30.12 -7.93
CA GLY A 391 -11.49 -31.20 -8.24
C GLY A 391 -11.47 -31.66 -9.69
N PRO A 392 -12.15 -32.78 -9.99
CA PRO A 392 -12.23 -33.34 -11.33
C PRO A 392 -13.08 -32.46 -12.26
N GLN A 393 -12.81 -32.50 -13.58
CA GLN A 393 -13.75 -31.97 -14.57
C GLN A 393 -15.01 -32.85 -14.58
N GLY A 394 -16.05 -32.44 -13.85
CA GLY A 394 -17.28 -33.19 -13.58
C GLY A 394 -18.55 -32.33 -13.55
N LYS A 395 -19.71 -32.97 -13.33
CA LYS A 395 -21.07 -32.54 -13.68
C LYS A 395 -21.54 -31.16 -13.17
N GLU A 396 -21.00 -30.67 -12.05
CA GLU A 396 -21.38 -29.38 -11.43
C GLU A 396 -20.13 -28.58 -11.03
N THR A 397 -20.18 -27.27 -11.23
CA THR A 397 -19.10 -26.32 -10.91
C THR A 397 -19.58 -25.29 -9.91
N LEU A 398 -18.90 -25.18 -8.78
CA LEU A 398 -19.06 -24.11 -7.81
C LEU A 398 -18.07 -23.00 -8.15
N ASN A 399 -18.57 -21.95 -8.81
CA ASN A 399 -17.80 -20.73 -9.09
C ASN A 399 -18.00 -19.71 -7.96
N ILE A 400 -16.90 -19.22 -7.40
CA ILE A 400 -16.84 -18.16 -6.40
C ILE A 400 -16.01 -17.02 -7.00
N LYS A 401 -16.63 -15.86 -7.18
CA LYS A 401 -15.93 -14.64 -7.61
C LYS A 401 -15.75 -13.73 -6.41
N THR A 402 -14.53 -13.30 -6.13
CA THR A 402 -14.27 -12.47 -4.95
C THR A 402 -13.22 -11.40 -5.21
N ALA A 403 -13.46 -10.21 -4.66
CA ALA A 403 -12.45 -9.15 -4.56
C ALA A 403 -11.87 -9.02 -3.15
N ASP A 404 -12.26 -9.90 -2.22
CA ASP A 404 -11.79 -9.88 -0.83
C ASP A 404 -10.35 -10.38 -0.71
N SER A 405 -9.50 -9.54 -0.12
CA SER A 405 -8.10 -9.87 0.12
C SER A 405 -7.88 -10.88 1.25
N ASP A 406 -8.87 -11.06 2.14
CA ASP A 406 -8.84 -11.95 3.30
C ASP A 406 -9.91 -13.07 3.20
N PHE A 407 -10.33 -13.42 1.97
CA PHE A 407 -11.37 -14.41 1.70
C PHE A 407 -11.21 -15.73 2.49
N PHE A 408 -10.01 -16.34 2.51
CA PHE A 408 -9.83 -17.63 3.20
C PHE A 408 -9.81 -17.47 4.72
N ASN A 409 -9.29 -16.35 5.24
CA ASN A 409 -9.38 -16.00 6.66
C ASN A 409 -10.85 -15.86 7.09
N ASP A 410 -11.66 -15.14 6.30
CA ASP A 410 -13.07 -14.92 6.58
C ASP A 410 -13.89 -16.22 6.48
N LEU A 411 -13.57 -17.07 5.52
CA LEU A 411 -14.14 -18.40 5.43
C LEU A 411 -13.85 -19.24 6.69
N LEU A 412 -12.62 -19.19 7.21
CA LEU A 412 -12.23 -19.97 8.39
C LEU A 412 -12.76 -19.43 9.71
N ILE A 413 -12.95 -18.11 9.85
CA ILE A 413 -13.46 -17.49 11.08
C ILE A 413 -14.99 -17.60 11.18
N THR A 414 -15.70 -17.74 10.05
CA THR A 414 -17.15 -17.94 10.05
C THR A 414 -17.55 -19.28 10.70
N PRO A 415 -18.57 -19.32 11.57
CA PRO A 415 -18.98 -20.55 12.25
C PRO A 415 -19.62 -21.59 11.32
N SER A 416 -20.24 -21.16 10.22
CA SER A 416 -20.92 -22.04 9.28
C SER A 416 -21.02 -21.40 7.90
N PRO A 417 -21.26 -22.18 6.82
CA PRO A 417 -21.40 -21.62 5.48
C PRO A 417 -22.58 -20.65 5.35
N GLN A 418 -23.63 -20.77 6.17
CA GLN A 418 -24.74 -19.83 6.20
C GLN A 418 -24.32 -18.47 6.76
N HIS A 419 -23.44 -18.45 7.78
CA HIS A 419 -22.86 -17.21 8.30
C HIS A 419 -21.92 -16.55 7.28
N PHE A 420 -21.19 -17.33 6.48
CA PHE A 420 -20.40 -16.76 5.40
C PHE A 420 -21.29 -16.16 4.30
N LEU A 421 -22.33 -16.90 3.87
CA LEU A 421 -23.22 -16.47 2.79
C LEU A 421 -23.93 -15.14 3.08
N ILE A 422 -24.37 -14.91 4.32
CA ILE A 422 -25.02 -13.63 4.67
C ILE A 422 -24.03 -12.45 4.64
N LEU A 423 -22.76 -12.73 4.92
CA LEU A 423 -21.67 -11.74 4.89
C LEU A 423 -21.03 -11.60 3.50
N ALA A 424 -21.29 -12.52 2.57
CA ALA A 424 -20.58 -12.59 1.28
C ALA A 424 -20.64 -11.27 0.49
N HIS A 425 -21.80 -10.61 0.46
CA HIS A 425 -21.95 -9.30 -0.20
C HIS A 425 -21.14 -8.20 0.51
N GLU A 426 -21.15 -8.16 1.85
CA GLU A 426 -20.31 -7.21 2.62
C GLU A 426 -18.81 -7.50 2.47
N ARG A 427 -18.47 -8.71 2.04
CA ARG A 427 -17.12 -9.20 1.76
C ARG A 427 -16.86 -9.33 0.26
N TYR A 428 -17.52 -8.53 -0.59
CA TYR A 428 -17.24 -8.43 -2.03
C TYR A 428 -17.10 -9.80 -2.73
N THR A 429 -17.96 -10.73 -2.36
CA THR A 429 -17.91 -12.13 -2.80
C THR A 429 -19.27 -12.54 -3.35
N GLU A 430 -19.26 -13.02 -4.60
CA GLU A 430 -20.42 -13.60 -5.27
C GLU A 430 -20.23 -15.10 -5.44
N ILE A 431 -21.29 -15.84 -5.15
CA ILE A 431 -21.31 -17.30 -5.16
C ILE A 431 -22.39 -17.75 -6.14
N SER A 432 -21.97 -18.46 -7.19
CA SER A 432 -22.86 -18.93 -8.28
C SER A 432 -24.04 -19.77 -7.79
N ASN A 433 -23.81 -20.67 -6.83
CA ASN A 433 -24.85 -21.53 -6.27
C ASN A 433 -24.75 -21.60 -4.73
N PRO A 434 -25.58 -20.84 -3.98
CA PRO A 434 -25.57 -20.83 -2.52
C PRO A 434 -25.91 -22.19 -1.87
N LEU A 435 -26.68 -23.05 -2.54
CA LEU A 435 -27.01 -24.38 -2.01
C LEU A 435 -25.81 -25.32 -2.13
N LEU A 436 -25.18 -25.33 -3.30
CA LEU A 436 -23.95 -26.10 -3.54
C LEU A 436 -22.81 -25.61 -2.63
N PHE A 437 -22.72 -24.31 -2.36
CA PHE A 437 -21.77 -23.77 -1.38
C PHE A 437 -22.01 -24.33 0.03
N LYS A 438 -23.27 -24.38 0.49
CA LYS A 438 -23.62 -24.94 1.80
C LYS A 438 -23.26 -26.43 1.90
N GLU A 439 -23.49 -27.19 0.83
CA GLU A 439 -23.15 -28.61 0.76
C GLU A 439 -21.63 -28.83 0.71
N PHE A 440 -20.93 -28.03 -0.08
CA PHE A 440 -19.48 -28.12 -0.22
C PHE A 440 -18.77 -27.84 1.11
N PHE A 441 -19.14 -26.74 1.77
CA PHE A 441 -18.57 -26.29 3.05
C PHE A 441 -19.37 -26.78 4.27
N SER A 442 -20.16 -27.85 4.14
CA SER A 442 -20.86 -28.44 5.27
C SER A 442 -19.89 -29.13 6.24
N ALA A 443 -20.30 -29.26 7.50
CA ALA A 443 -19.60 -30.13 8.42
C ALA A 443 -19.59 -31.59 7.92
N PRO A 444 -18.55 -32.37 8.25
CA PRO A 444 -18.50 -33.80 7.94
C PRO A 444 -19.57 -34.57 8.74
N LEU A 445 -20.01 -35.72 8.22
CA LEU A 445 -20.96 -36.61 8.89
C LEU A 445 -20.46 -37.13 10.24
N ALA A 446 -19.14 -37.33 10.37
CA ALA A 446 -18.46 -37.74 11.60
C ALA A 446 -17.39 -36.70 11.99
N PRO A 447 -17.77 -35.63 12.71
CA PRO A 447 -16.86 -34.55 13.06
C PRO A 447 -15.86 -34.97 14.14
N GLN A 448 -14.62 -34.51 14.01
CA GLN A 448 -13.60 -34.65 15.05
C GLN A 448 -13.89 -33.65 16.18
N ALA A 449 -14.05 -34.16 17.40
CA ALA A 449 -14.38 -33.36 18.58
C ALA A 449 -13.21 -33.24 19.58
N ASP A 450 -11.98 -33.16 19.07
CA ASP A 450 -10.77 -32.99 19.89
C ASP A 450 -10.61 -31.55 20.42
N TRP A 451 -9.64 -31.34 21.29
CA TRP A 451 -9.42 -30.05 21.94
C TRP A 451 -9.12 -28.93 20.93
N LEU A 452 -8.45 -29.23 19.81
CA LEU A 452 -8.18 -28.25 18.74
C LEU A 452 -9.47 -27.73 18.12
N SER A 453 -10.37 -28.63 17.76
CA SER A 453 -11.65 -28.30 17.14
C SER A 453 -12.52 -27.49 18.13
N ARG A 454 -12.55 -27.90 19.41
CA ARG A 454 -13.23 -27.16 20.48
C ARG A 454 -12.66 -25.75 20.69
N SER A 455 -11.33 -25.61 20.75
CA SER A 455 -10.67 -24.32 20.92
C SER A 455 -10.91 -23.40 19.72
N THR A 456 -10.86 -23.94 18.51
CA THR A 456 -11.12 -23.16 17.28
C THR A 456 -12.56 -22.68 17.25
N ASN A 457 -13.52 -23.56 17.54
CA ASN A 457 -14.95 -23.22 17.60
C ASN A 457 -15.28 -22.25 18.74
N ALA A 458 -14.55 -22.30 19.86
CA ALA A 458 -14.69 -21.32 20.94
C ALA A 458 -14.27 -19.90 20.49
N ILE A 459 -13.21 -19.76 19.68
CA ILE A 459 -12.78 -18.47 19.13
C ILE A 459 -13.83 -17.94 18.13
N ARG A 460 -14.29 -18.78 17.20
CA ARG A 460 -15.36 -18.42 16.24
C ARG A 460 -16.62 -17.93 16.95
N ARG A 461 -17.06 -18.67 17.97
CA ARG A 461 -18.20 -18.30 18.82
C ARG A 461 -17.98 -16.93 19.45
N ARG A 462 -16.84 -16.72 20.10
CA ARG A 462 -16.53 -15.45 20.76
C ARG A 462 -16.56 -14.28 19.77
N TYR A 463 -16.00 -14.48 18.58
CA TYR A 463 -16.01 -13.46 17.53
C TYR A 463 -17.42 -13.14 17.05
N PHE A 464 -18.25 -14.14 16.76
CA PHE A 464 -19.59 -13.86 16.24
C PHE A 464 -20.58 -13.40 17.31
N VAL A 465 -20.46 -13.83 18.57
CA VAL A 465 -21.22 -13.23 19.68
C VAL A 465 -20.93 -11.74 19.78
N HIS A 466 -19.66 -11.36 19.59
CA HIS A 466 -19.25 -9.97 19.55
C HIS A 466 -19.89 -9.22 18.37
N LEU A 467 -19.82 -9.75 17.15
CA LEU A 467 -20.48 -9.15 15.99
C LEU A 467 -22.01 -9.03 16.15
N TYR A 468 -22.65 -10.04 16.75
CA TYR A 468 -24.10 -10.06 17.01
C TYR A 468 -24.52 -8.94 17.96
N SER A 469 -23.64 -8.54 18.88
CA SER A 469 -23.94 -7.47 19.84
C SER A 469 -24.16 -6.09 19.20
N TYR A 470 -23.72 -5.89 17.95
CA TYR A 470 -23.90 -4.64 17.21
C TYR A 470 -25.21 -4.54 16.45
N SER A 471 -25.96 -5.62 16.29
CA SER A 471 -27.23 -5.60 15.57
C SER A 471 -28.40 -5.85 16.50
N HIS A 472 -29.44 -5.02 16.35
CA HIS A 472 -30.72 -5.23 17.03
C HIS A 472 -31.66 -6.13 16.22
N LEU A 473 -31.31 -6.43 14.96
CA LEU A 473 -32.10 -7.27 14.07
C LEU A 473 -31.77 -8.74 14.29
N PRO A 474 -32.77 -9.62 14.43
CA PRO A 474 -32.52 -11.03 14.62
C PRO A 474 -32.04 -11.69 13.30
N PRO A 475 -31.13 -12.69 13.38
CA PRO A 475 -30.71 -13.43 12.21
C PRO A 475 -31.88 -14.19 11.56
N PRO A 476 -31.90 -14.34 10.23
CA PRO A 476 -32.87 -15.19 9.55
C PRO A 476 -32.85 -16.63 10.09
N PRO A 477 -33.99 -17.34 10.11
CA PRO A 477 -34.07 -18.74 10.59
C PRO A 477 -33.17 -19.72 9.84
N SER A 478 -32.67 -19.34 8.67
CA SER A 478 -31.74 -20.13 7.86
C SER A 478 -30.32 -20.16 8.43
N ILE A 479 -29.98 -19.28 9.38
CA ILE A 479 -28.66 -19.23 10.03
C ILE A 479 -28.71 -20.08 11.31
N PRO A 480 -27.79 -21.04 11.50
CA PRO A 480 -27.79 -21.89 12.68
C PRO A 480 -27.45 -21.08 13.95
N PRO A 481 -28.03 -21.44 15.11
CA PRO A 481 -27.79 -20.73 16.36
C PRO A 481 -26.36 -20.93 16.87
N ILE A 482 -25.71 -19.82 17.27
CA ILE A 482 -24.32 -19.83 17.77
C ILE A 482 -24.18 -20.49 19.15
N THR A 483 -25.25 -20.52 19.93
CA THR A 483 -25.27 -21.07 21.29
C THR A 483 -25.18 -22.59 21.33
N GLY A 484 -25.54 -23.28 20.24
CA GLY A 484 -25.54 -24.74 20.10
C GLY A 484 -24.16 -25.35 19.80
N GLU A 485 -24.12 -26.63 19.43
CA GLU A 485 -22.89 -27.27 18.97
C GLU A 485 -22.49 -26.72 17.59
N LEU A 486 -21.28 -26.15 17.50
CA LEU A 486 -20.77 -25.61 16.24
C LEU A 486 -19.96 -26.71 15.55
N LEU A 487 -20.48 -27.18 14.42
CA LEU A 487 -19.79 -28.13 13.55
C LEU A 487 -19.27 -27.38 12.34
N HIS A 488 -17.96 -27.46 12.09
CA HIS A 488 -17.32 -26.74 11.00
C HIS A 488 -16.69 -27.73 10.01
N PHE A 489 -16.57 -27.34 8.74
CA PHE A 489 -15.97 -28.20 7.71
C PHE A 489 -14.51 -28.59 8.03
N SER A 490 -13.84 -27.77 8.83
CA SER A 490 -12.47 -28.01 9.33
C SER A 490 -12.37 -29.20 10.30
N ASP A 491 -13.49 -29.66 10.85
CA ASP A 491 -13.53 -30.72 11.86
C ASP A 491 -13.52 -32.11 11.16
N SER A 492 -12.89 -32.19 9.98
CA SER A 492 -12.88 -33.34 9.08
C SER A 492 -11.63 -34.21 9.23
N THR A 493 -11.78 -35.51 8.96
CA THR A 493 -10.69 -36.49 8.84
C THR A 493 -9.79 -36.27 7.64
N LEU A 494 -10.23 -35.49 6.64
CA LEU A 494 -9.41 -35.07 5.50
C LEU A 494 -8.23 -34.19 5.90
N ILE A 495 -8.20 -33.72 7.16
CA ILE A 495 -7.22 -32.76 7.65
C ILE A 495 -6.34 -33.40 8.73
N SER A 496 -5.03 -33.31 8.54
CA SER A 496 -4.07 -33.78 9.54
C SER A 496 -4.12 -32.95 10.83
N PHE A 497 -3.67 -33.53 11.95
CA PHE A 497 -3.56 -32.81 13.22
C PHE A 497 -2.78 -31.49 13.10
N TRP A 498 -1.65 -31.50 12.39
CA TRP A 498 -0.83 -30.30 12.18
C TRP A 498 -1.52 -29.23 11.34
N ASP A 499 -2.36 -29.63 10.37
CA ASP A 499 -3.13 -28.70 9.56
C ASP A 499 -4.29 -28.07 10.35
N ARG A 500 -4.91 -28.83 11.26
CA ARG A 500 -5.89 -28.28 12.22
C ARG A 500 -5.24 -27.34 13.24
N PHE A 501 -4.02 -27.62 13.70
CA PHE A 501 -3.26 -26.68 14.54
C PHE A 501 -2.92 -25.38 13.80
N LYS A 502 -2.55 -25.45 12.50
CA LYS A 502 -2.34 -24.26 11.68
C LYS A 502 -3.63 -23.45 11.53
N MET A 503 -4.77 -24.11 11.32
CA MET A 503 -6.08 -23.44 11.28
C MET A 503 -6.41 -22.74 12.59
N LEU A 504 -6.21 -23.38 13.74
CA LEU A 504 -6.41 -22.73 15.04
C LEU A 504 -5.57 -21.44 15.14
N ARG A 505 -4.31 -21.49 14.69
CA ARG A 505 -3.46 -20.29 14.66
C ARG A 505 -4.00 -19.22 13.71
N VAL A 506 -4.41 -19.59 12.51
CA VAL A 506 -5.03 -18.65 11.55
C VAL A 506 -6.25 -18.00 12.17
N VAL A 507 -7.21 -18.80 12.64
CA VAL A 507 -8.45 -18.34 13.28
C VAL A 507 -8.16 -17.43 14.49
N PHE A 508 -7.19 -17.78 15.32
CA PHE A 508 -6.77 -16.94 16.45
C PHE A 508 -6.22 -15.59 16.00
N TRP A 509 -5.30 -15.58 15.02
CA TRP A 509 -4.69 -14.34 14.53
C TRP A 509 -5.67 -13.49 13.73
N THR A 510 -6.60 -14.08 12.99
CA THR A 510 -7.71 -13.38 12.34
C THR A 510 -8.65 -12.75 13.37
N TRP A 511 -9.04 -13.49 14.41
CA TRP A 511 -9.81 -12.94 15.53
C TRP A 511 -9.08 -11.78 16.21
N TYR A 512 -7.81 -11.98 16.54
CA TYR A 512 -6.98 -10.93 17.15
C TYR A 512 -6.90 -9.70 16.26
N GLY A 513 -6.59 -9.85 14.96
CA GLY A 513 -6.53 -8.75 14.01
C GLY A 513 -7.84 -7.99 13.82
N HIS A 514 -8.99 -8.68 13.81
CA HIS A 514 -10.30 -8.03 13.74
C HIS A 514 -10.65 -7.25 15.02
N ASN A 515 -10.19 -7.70 16.19
CA ASN A 515 -10.55 -7.10 17.48
C ASN A 515 -9.50 -6.11 18.01
N GLU A 516 -8.23 -6.20 17.59
CA GLU A 516 -7.14 -5.37 18.11
C GLU A 516 -7.41 -3.89 17.86
N LEU A 517 -7.88 -3.54 16.67
CA LEU A 517 -8.21 -2.17 16.30
C LEU A 517 -9.33 -1.67 17.21
N GLU A 518 -10.43 -2.42 17.32
CA GLU A 518 -11.55 -2.04 18.16
C GLU A 518 -11.16 -1.87 19.62
N TRP A 519 -10.36 -2.77 20.20
CA TRP A 519 -9.92 -2.63 21.59
C TRP A 519 -9.05 -1.39 21.79
N ILE A 520 -8.15 -1.10 20.84
CA ILE A 520 -7.34 0.11 20.86
C ILE A 520 -8.23 1.35 20.76
N PHE A 521 -9.18 1.37 19.81
CA PHE A 521 -10.08 2.49 19.60
C PHE A 521 -11.07 2.67 20.75
N GLY A 522 -11.64 1.60 21.30
CA GLY A 522 -12.53 1.63 22.46
C GLY A 522 -11.82 2.12 23.71
N PHE A 523 -10.58 1.67 23.95
CA PHE A 523 -9.76 2.15 25.07
C PHE A 523 -9.39 3.63 24.92
N LEU A 524 -9.04 4.05 23.71
CA LEU A 524 -8.60 5.42 23.44
C LEU A 524 -9.74 6.38 23.06
N ARG A 525 -11.01 5.92 23.04
CA ARG A 525 -12.21 6.66 22.60
C ARG A 525 -12.09 7.24 21.19
N GLY A 526 -11.61 6.43 20.25
CA GLY A 526 -11.54 6.78 18.84
C GLY A 526 -12.91 6.92 18.18
N ALA A 527 -13.02 7.81 17.19
CA ALA A 527 -14.24 8.05 16.43
C ALA A 527 -14.12 7.52 14.99
N PHE A 528 -15.00 6.62 14.58
CA PHE A 528 -15.19 6.29 13.16
C PHE A 528 -16.29 7.16 12.57
N VAL A 529 -16.34 7.26 11.24
CA VAL A 529 -17.55 7.74 10.58
C VAL A 529 -18.67 6.74 10.91
N PRO A 530 -19.81 7.17 11.50
CA PRO A 530 -20.84 6.26 11.98
C PRO A 530 -21.35 5.29 10.90
N GLY A 531 -21.53 4.02 11.27
CA GLY A 531 -22.05 2.97 10.38
C GLY A 531 -20.99 2.33 9.47
N GLN A 532 -19.75 2.80 9.54
CA GLN A 532 -18.63 2.39 8.69
C GLN A 532 -17.53 1.68 9.47
N GLU A 533 -17.84 1.26 10.70
CA GLU A 533 -16.94 0.48 11.51
C GLU A 533 -16.75 -0.93 10.93
N ALA A 534 -15.53 -1.47 11.02
CA ALA A 534 -15.26 -2.82 10.53
C ALA A 534 -16.09 -3.89 11.29
N TRP A 535 -16.32 -3.66 12.58
CA TRP A 535 -17.09 -4.57 13.46
C TRP A 535 -18.61 -4.48 13.31
N THR A 536 -19.14 -3.48 12.59
CA THR A 536 -20.58 -3.38 12.28
C THR A 536 -20.98 -4.15 11.01
N VAL A 537 -20.07 -4.91 10.42
CA VAL A 537 -20.31 -5.73 9.21
C VAL A 537 -21.53 -6.65 9.34
N TRP A 538 -21.74 -7.22 10.52
CA TRP A 538 -22.90 -8.07 10.78
C TRP A 538 -24.21 -7.27 10.78
N ASP A 539 -24.23 -6.10 11.43
CA ASP A 539 -25.41 -5.22 11.43
C ASP A 539 -25.76 -4.77 10.01
N ARG A 540 -24.77 -4.42 9.19
CA ARG A 540 -24.99 -4.08 7.78
C ARG A 540 -25.59 -5.23 6.98
N ALA A 541 -25.08 -6.45 7.17
CA ALA A 541 -25.63 -7.64 6.54
C ALA A 541 -27.07 -7.92 6.98
N MET A 542 -27.38 -7.75 8.28
CA MET A 542 -28.74 -7.92 8.80
C MET A 542 -29.69 -6.90 8.19
N ARG A 543 -29.39 -5.61 8.28
CA ARG A 543 -30.22 -4.54 7.72
C ARG A 543 -30.49 -4.72 6.23
N ARG A 544 -29.48 -5.12 5.44
CA ARG A 544 -29.68 -5.48 4.02
C ARG A 544 -30.65 -6.66 3.85
N SER A 545 -30.50 -7.71 4.65
CA SER A 545 -31.40 -8.87 4.59
C SER A 545 -32.85 -8.54 4.97
N TRP A 546 -33.05 -7.49 5.77
CA TRP A 546 -34.36 -6.96 6.16
C TRP A 546 -34.88 -5.88 5.19
N GLY A 547 -34.14 -5.54 4.13
CA GLY A 547 -34.55 -4.60 3.09
C GLY A 547 -34.34 -3.12 3.43
N GLU A 548 -33.53 -2.80 4.44
CA GLU A 548 -33.15 -1.41 4.73
C GLU A 548 -32.11 -0.90 3.72
N ASP A 549 -32.24 0.36 3.28
CA ASP A 549 -31.27 1.00 2.40
C ASP A 549 -30.00 1.36 3.19
N MET A 550 -28.95 0.57 2.99
CA MET A 550 -27.65 0.74 3.62
C MET A 550 -26.80 1.84 3.00
N ASN A 551 -27.14 2.29 1.78
CA ASN A 551 -26.41 3.31 1.03
C ASN A 551 -26.99 4.71 1.27
N ALA A 552 -28.20 4.80 1.83
CA ALA A 552 -28.76 5.99 2.45
C ALA A 552 -28.03 6.30 3.78
N GLY A 553 -26.72 6.50 3.73
CA GLY A 553 -26.01 7.06 4.87
C GLY A 553 -26.63 8.42 5.20
N GLU A 554 -27.13 8.59 6.43
CA GLU A 554 -27.23 9.94 6.98
C GLU A 554 -25.89 10.62 6.71
N MET A 555 -25.93 11.80 6.07
CA MET A 555 -24.76 12.67 5.92
C MET A 555 -24.29 13.20 7.29
N LEU A 556 -23.91 12.31 8.20
CA LEU A 556 -23.26 12.64 9.46
C LEU A 556 -21.76 12.56 9.24
N GLY A 557 -21.30 13.58 8.51
CA GLY A 557 -19.92 13.80 8.11
C GLY A 557 -19.73 15.15 7.41
N SER A 558 -20.78 15.66 6.76
CA SER A 558 -21.03 17.10 6.79
C SER A 558 -21.58 17.43 8.16
N VAL A 559 -20.70 17.77 9.10
CA VAL A 559 -21.14 18.61 10.23
C VAL A 559 -21.89 19.77 9.59
N ARG A 560 -23.19 19.91 9.91
CA ARG A 560 -24.01 21.04 9.46
C ARG A 560 -23.17 22.32 9.64
N LEU A 561 -23.16 23.13 8.58
CA LEU A 561 -22.43 24.40 8.42
C LEU A 561 -22.27 25.20 9.71
#